data_AF-A0A955PDD4-F1
#
_entry.id   AF-A0A955PDD4-F1
#
_cell.length_a   1.000
_cell.length_b   1.000
_cell.length_c   1.000
_cell.angle_alpha   90.00
_cell.angle_beta   90.00
_cell.angle_gamma   90.00
#
_symmetry.space_group_name_H-M   'P 1'
#
loop_
_entity.id
_entity.type
_entity.pdbx_description
1 polymer ?
#
loop_
_entity_poly.entity_id
_entity_poly.type
_entity_poly.pdbx_seq_one_letter_code
_entity_poly.pdbx_strand_id
1 'polypeptide(L)'
;MFFRVLTIGLSLLFWLKASFAANLLSSEEVIRGATDRIQKYRTTEVTLALVDNNGDPIPEGTPVEIEQVEHEFLFGCNLYPLGQFGDRWKNESYAHHWADLFNYATLPFYWWADDPERNRERIAWCQRYGIEMKGHPLAWNYQDPDWLPDNLSEAMDLQMKRIDEVLSEFGDDIPYWDVVNEPTKFDRED
;
A
#
# COMPACT_ATOMS: atom_id res chain seq x y z
N MET A 1 24.90 50.69 -15.62
CA MET A 1 26.33 50.66 -15.25
C MET A 1 26.75 49.20 -15.18
N PHE A 2 27.45 48.73 -16.21
CA PHE A 2 27.92 47.36 -16.31
C PHE A 2 29.17 47.19 -15.46
N PHE A 3 29.23 46.17 -14.61
CA PHE A 3 30.50 45.66 -14.09
C PHE A 3 30.62 44.18 -14.44
N ARG A 4 31.49 43.92 -15.42
CA ARG A 4 32.23 42.67 -15.57
C ARG A 4 33.19 42.57 -14.39
N VAL A 5 33.18 41.47 -13.66
CA VAL A 5 34.34 41.03 -12.88
C VAL A 5 34.78 39.68 -13.39
N LEU A 6 36.07 39.65 -13.68
CA LEU A 6 36.86 38.61 -14.32
C LEU A 6 36.98 37.39 -13.38
N THR A 7 36.70 36.21 -13.89
CA THR A 7 36.98 34.93 -13.23
C THR A 7 38.49 34.70 -13.22
N ILE A 8 39.11 34.58 -12.05
CA ILE A 8 40.40 33.91 -11.90
C ILE A 8 40.14 32.72 -10.99
N GLY A 9 40.17 31.54 -11.60
CA GLY A 9 39.95 30.27 -10.93
C GLY A 9 41.09 29.95 -9.98
N LEU A 10 40.72 29.58 -8.76
CA LEU A 10 41.48 28.63 -7.96
C LEU A 10 40.46 27.65 -7.37
N SER A 11 40.30 26.53 -8.07
CA SER A 11 39.43 25.42 -7.68
C SER A 11 40.04 24.71 -6.47
N LEU A 12 39.82 25.25 -5.27
CA LEU A 12 40.00 24.50 -4.03
C LEU A 12 38.79 23.60 -3.85
N LEU A 13 38.82 22.44 -4.51
CA LEU A 13 37.95 21.31 -4.24
C LEU A 13 38.28 20.79 -2.83
N PHE A 14 37.64 21.36 -1.82
CA PHE A 14 37.52 20.72 -0.52
C PHE A 14 36.59 19.53 -0.69
N TRP A 15 37.20 18.35 -0.80
CA TRP A 15 36.52 17.09 -0.53
C TRP A 15 36.18 17.08 0.97
N LEU A 16 35.02 17.63 1.32
CA LEU A 16 34.35 17.20 2.55
C LEU A 16 33.98 15.74 2.33
N LYS A 17 34.84 14.82 2.77
CA LYS A 17 34.39 13.50 3.17
C LYS A 17 33.44 13.72 4.35
N ALA A 18 32.17 13.93 4.05
CA ALA A 18 31.12 13.64 5.01
C ALA A 18 31.18 12.13 5.23
N SER A 19 32.02 11.69 6.16
CA SER A 19 31.86 10.39 6.78
C SER A 19 30.54 10.45 7.53
N PHE A 20 29.45 10.08 6.86
CA PHE A 20 28.30 9.53 7.54
C PHE A 20 28.74 8.18 8.11
N ALA A 21 29.48 8.21 9.22
CA ALA A 21 29.42 7.12 10.17
C ALA A 21 28.02 7.21 10.78
N ALA A 22 27.03 6.68 10.07
CA ALA A 22 25.79 6.31 10.71
C ALA A 22 26.19 5.30 11.78
N ASN A 23 26.06 5.69 13.05
CA ASN A 23 26.01 4.72 14.14
C ASN A 23 24.77 3.88 13.90
N LEU A 24 24.91 2.88 13.04
CA LEU A 24 23.86 1.91 12.76
C LEU A 24 23.72 1.09 14.02
N LEU A 25 22.61 1.32 14.73
CA LEU A 25 22.18 0.47 15.82
C LEU A 25 22.15 -0.98 15.31
N SER A 26 22.62 -1.91 16.13
CA SER A 26 22.37 -3.33 15.89
C SER A 26 20.87 -3.60 15.88
N SER A 27 20.42 -4.68 15.24
CA SER A 27 18.99 -5.07 15.23
C SER A 27 18.39 -5.15 16.63
N GLU A 28 19.19 -5.62 17.60
CA GLU A 28 18.77 -5.70 19.00
C GLU A 28 18.57 -4.32 19.63
N GLU A 29 19.50 -3.39 19.41
CA GLU A 29 19.38 -2.01 19.89
C GLU A 29 18.23 -1.24 19.20
N VAL A 30 17.99 -1.53 17.92
CA VAL A 30 16.82 -1.04 17.19
C VAL A 30 15.56 -1.53 17.91
N ILE A 31 15.37 -2.83 18.11
CA ILE A 31 14.14 -3.33 18.73
C ILE A 31 13.99 -2.82 20.17
N ARG A 32 15.04 -2.91 20.99
CA ARG A 32 15.01 -2.51 22.40
C ARG A 32 14.60 -1.04 22.59
N GLY A 33 15.07 -0.13 21.73
CA GLY A 33 14.74 1.29 21.79
C GLY A 33 13.52 1.70 20.96
N ALA A 34 12.77 0.75 20.39
CA ALA A 34 11.67 1.07 19.47
C ALA A 34 10.57 1.88 20.15
N THR A 35 10.14 1.49 21.35
CA THR A 35 9.08 2.18 22.10
C THR A 35 9.42 3.64 22.36
N ASP A 36 10.63 3.92 22.86
CA ASP A 36 11.08 5.29 23.14
C ASP A 36 11.12 6.13 21.85
N ARG A 37 11.55 5.54 20.73
CA ARG A 37 11.57 6.24 19.44
C ARG A 37 10.18 6.43 18.85
N ILE A 38 9.24 5.50 19.07
CA ILE A 38 7.83 5.69 18.70
C ILE A 38 7.28 6.88 19.49
N GLN A 39 7.44 6.89 20.81
CA GLN A 39 6.97 7.99 21.65
C GLN A 39 7.61 9.33 21.32
N LYS A 40 8.86 9.33 20.85
CA LYS A 40 9.58 10.57 20.52
C LYS A 40 9.31 11.08 19.11
N TYR A 41 9.15 10.19 18.13
CA TYR A 41 9.17 10.55 16.71
C TYR A 41 7.90 10.16 15.94
N ARG A 42 7.00 9.37 16.54
CA ARG A 42 5.80 8.84 15.88
C ARG A 42 4.52 9.07 16.69
N THR A 43 4.57 9.85 17.75
CA THR A 43 3.39 10.33 18.47
C THR A 43 3.37 11.84 18.51
N THR A 44 2.21 12.40 18.83
CA THR A 44 2.00 13.83 19.05
C THR A 44 1.01 14.02 20.18
N GLU A 45 1.00 15.21 20.79
CA GLU A 45 0.00 15.55 21.79
C GLU A 45 -1.31 15.93 21.10
N VAL A 46 -2.41 15.36 21.57
CA VAL A 46 -3.77 15.66 21.09
C VAL A 46 -4.58 16.18 22.27
N THR A 47 -5.29 17.29 22.07
CA THR A 47 -6.24 17.83 23.05
C THR A 47 -7.67 17.58 22.58
N LEU A 48 -8.46 16.91 23.41
CA LEU A 48 -9.87 16.62 23.14
C LEU A 48 -10.76 17.56 23.96
N ALA A 49 -11.72 18.21 23.31
CA ALA A 49 -12.77 18.97 23.97
C ALA A 49 -14.02 18.10 24.09
N LEU A 50 -14.42 17.78 25.32
CA LEU A 50 -15.56 16.90 25.60
C LEU A 50 -16.76 17.74 26.03
N VAL A 51 -17.85 17.66 25.26
CA VAL A 51 -19.09 18.43 25.46
C VAL A 51 -20.31 17.51 25.45
N ASP A 52 -21.39 17.96 26.08
CA ASP A 52 -22.69 17.29 26.05
C ASP A 52 -23.49 17.62 24.76
N ASN A 53 -24.73 17.13 24.68
CA ASN A 53 -25.61 17.36 23.53
C ASN A 53 -26.03 18.83 23.34
N ASN A 54 -25.83 19.68 24.35
CA ASN A 54 -26.11 21.12 24.29
C ASN A 54 -24.85 21.93 23.94
N GLY A 55 -23.68 21.28 23.85
CA GLY A 55 -22.39 21.90 23.60
C GLY A 55 -21.70 22.42 24.86
N ASP A 56 -22.24 22.11 26.06
CA ASP A 56 -21.64 22.51 27.33
C ASP A 56 -20.51 21.53 27.71
N PRO A 57 -19.39 22.00 28.29
CA PRO A 57 -18.31 21.12 28.74
C PRO A 57 -18.83 20.08 29.74
N ILE A 58 -18.39 18.82 29.58
CA ILE A 58 -18.75 17.79 30.55
C ILE A 58 -18.18 18.14 31.95
N PRO A 59 -18.87 17.80 33.06
CA PRO A 59 -18.40 18.11 34.40
C PRO A 59 -17.04 17.46 34.72
N GLU A 60 -16.23 18.17 35.50
CA GLU A 60 -14.95 17.65 35.99
C GLU A 60 -15.16 16.36 36.81
N GLY A 61 -14.28 15.38 36.61
CA GLY A 61 -14.35 14.07 37.28
C GLY A 61 -15.32 13.07 36.66
N THR A 62 -16.00 13.42 35.56
CA THR A 62 -16.82 12.47 34.79
C THR A 62 -15.93 11.35 34.23
N PRO A 63 -16.20 10.07 34.52
CA PRO A 63 -15.49 8.96 33.90
C PRO A 63 -15.73 8.95 32.39
N VAL A 64 -14.65 8.88 31.61
CA VAL A 64 -14.70 8.81 30.15
C VAL A 64 -13.88 7.63 29.67
N GLU A 65 -14.38 6.94 28.65
CA GLU A 65 -13.66 5.93 27.89
C GLU A 65 -13.43 6.47 26.49
N ILE A 66 -12.19 6.35 26.00
CA ILE A 66 -11.79 6.83 24.68
C ILE A 66 -11.26 5.62 23.93
N GLU A 67 -11.90 5.30 22.81
CA GLU A 67 -11.52 4.23 21.92
C GLU A 67 -11.24 4.78 20.53
N GLN A 68 -10.18 4.29 19.88
CA GLN A 68 -9.92 4.55 18.48
C GLN A 68 -10.69 3.53 17.63
N VAL A 69 -11.70 3.98 16.91
CA VAL A 69 -12.59 3.11 16.11
C VAL A 69 -12.14 2.97 14.65
N GLU A 70 -11.33 3.90 14.15
CA GLU A 70 -10.82 3.89 12.78
C GLU A 70 -9.46 4.60 12.66
N HIS A 71 -8.79 4.42 11.52
CA HIS A 71 -7.55 5.13 11.20
C HIS A 71 -7.40 5.34 9.69
N GLU A 72 -6.78 6.45 9.30
CA GLU A 72 -6.52 6.77 7.89
C GLU A 72 -5.39 5.94 7.27
N PHE A 73 -4.49 5.39 8.10
CA PHE A 73 -3.43 4.52 7.60
C PHE A 73 -4.04 3.27 6.92
N LEU A 74 -3.64 2.97 5.70
CA LEU A 74 -4.15 1.78 5.02
C LEU A 74 -3.48 0.52 5.58
N PHE A 75 -4.26 -0.29 6.29
CA PHE A 75 -3.87 -1.53 6.92
C PHE A 75 -4.69 -2.69 6.35
N GLY A 76 -3.99 -3.66 5.78
CA GLY A 76 -4.61 -4.58 4.86
C GLY A 76 -3.82 -5.83 4.55
N CYS A 77 -4.50 -6.78 3.90
CA CYS A 77 -3.88 -7.94 3.29
C CYS A 77 -4.63 -8.38 2.03
N ASN A 78 -4.28 -9.54 1.47
CA ASN A 78 -5.00 -10.07 0.32
C ASN A 78 -6.42 -10.50 0.70
N LEU A 79 -7.37 -10.26 -0.21
CA LEU A 79 -8.77 -10.66 -0.08
C LEU A 79 -9.07 -11.92 -0.91
N TYR A 80 -8.04 -12.69 -1.26
CA TYR A 80 -8.16 -13.77 -2.24
C TYR A 80 -9.17 -14.83 -1.80
N PRO A 81 -9.17 -15.31 -0.53
CA PRO A 81 -10.08 -16.36 -0.07
C PRO A 81 -11.55 -15.96 0.10
N LEU A 82 -11.93 -14.70 -0.12
CA LEU A 82 -13.31 -14.25 0.07
C LEU A 82 -14.30 -15.13 -0.70
N GLY A 83 -15.27 -15.71 0.01
CA GLY A 83 -16.30 -16.59 -0.56
C GLY A 83 -15.81 -17.97 -1.02
N GLN A 84 -14.54 -18.31 -0.80
CA GLN A 84 -13.92 -19.53 -1.35
C GLN A 84 -13.85 -20.69 -0.37
N PHE A 85 -14.33 -20.52 0.86
CA PHE A 85 -14.42 -21.65 1.78
C PHE A 85 -15.59 -22.54 1.33
N GLY A 86 -15.37 -23.86 1.25
CA GLY A 86 -16.42 -24.84 0.92
C GLY A 86 -17.51 -24.99 1.99
N ASP A 87 -17.60 -24.06 2.94
CA ASP A 87 -18.52 -24.04 4.05
C ASP A 87 -19.02 -22.61 4.27
N ARG A 88 -20.34 -22.46 4.39
CA ARG A 88 -21.01 -21.16 4.53
C ARG A 88 -20.54 -20.42 5.78
N TRP A 89 -20.44 -21.11 6.91
CA TRP A 89 -20.05 -20.48 8.18
C TRP A 89 -18.62 -19.96 8.13
N LYS A 90 -17.69 -20.70 7.50
CA LYS A 90 -16.32 -20.22 7.27
C LYS A 90 -16.25 -18.98 6.40
N ASN A 91 -17.05 -18.91 5.33
CA ASN A 91 -17.12 -17.71 4.48
C ASN A 91 -17.62 -16.50 5.25
N GLU A 92 -18.69 -16.66 6.02
CA GLU A 92 -19.29 -15.58 6.82
C GLU A 92 -18.33 -15.13 7.93
N SER A 93 -17.69 -16.07 8.63
CA SER A 93 -16.71 -15.77 9.67
C SER A 93 -15.49 -15.06 9.11
N TYR A 94 -14.94 -15.52 7.99
CA TYR A 94 -13.82 -14.86 7.33
C TYR A 94 -14.18 -13.42 6.93
N ALA A 95 -15.30 -13.23 6.23
CA ALA A 95 -15.72 -11.91 5.78
C ALA A 95 -15.93 -10.95 6.95
N HIS A 96 -16.55 -11.42 8.04
CA HIS A 96 -16.77 -10.61 9.24
C HIS A 96 -15.45 -10.17 9.88
N HIS A 97 -14.56 -11.12 10.22
CA HIS A 97 -13.30 -10.79 10.89
C HIS A 97 -12.33 -10.01 10.00
N TRP A 98 -12.39 -10.21 8.68
CA TRP A 98 -11.56 -9.46 7.75
C TRP A 98 -11.99 -7.98 7.73
N ALA A 99 -13.29 -7.70 7.59
CA ALA A 99 -13.81 -6.33 7.57
C ALA A 99 -13.69 -5.61 8.92
N ASP A 100 -13.69 -6.35 10.02
CA ASP A 100 -13.49 -5.80 11.38
C ASP A 100 -12.04 -5.36 11.64
N LEU A 101 -11.07 -5.96 10.92
CA LEU A 101 -9.64 -5.74 11.16
C LEU A 101 -8.97 -4.84 10.12
N PHE A 102 -9.41 -4.88 8.86
CA PHE A 102 -8.70 -4.27 7.74
C PHE A 102 -9.55 -3.22 7.02
N ASN A 103 -8.90 -2.12 6.62
CA ASN A 103 -9.49 -1.06 5.80
C ASN A 103 -8.90 -1.03 4.37
N TYR A 104 -8.03 -1.98 4.01
CA TYR A 104 -7.35 -2.03 2.71
C TYR A 104 -7.21 -3.45 2.15
N ALA A 105 -7.67 -3.69 0.92
CA ALA A 105 -7.71 -5.01 0.28
C ALA A 105 -6.78 -5.09 -0.94
N THR A 106 -5.97 -6.15 -1.01
CA THR A 106 -5.26 -6.51 -2.25
C THR A 106 -6.08 -7.52 -3.05
N LEU A 107 -6.37 -7.19 -4.31
CA LEU A 107 -7.13 -8.02 -5.26
C LEU A 107 -6.20 -8.62 -6.33
N PRO A 108 -6.37 -9.91 -6.71
CA PRO A 108 -5.44 -10.60 -7.61
C PRO A 108 -5.78 -10.33 -9.07
N PHE A 109 -4.81 -9.88 -9.84
CA PHE A 109 -4.87 -9.68 -11.29
C PHE A 109 -3.71 -10.44 -11.96
N TYR A 110 -3.42 -11.67 -11.53
CA TYR A 110 -2.33 -12.47 -12.11
C TYR A 110 -2.69 -12.94 -13.52
N TRP A 111 -1.80 -12.69 -14.50
CA TRP A 111 -2.07 -13.00 -15.91
C TRP A 111 -2.36 -14.49 -16.15
N TRP A 112 -1.67 -15.38 -15.44
CA TRP A 112 -1.82 -16.83 -15.55
C TRP A 112 -3.03 -17.41 -14.81
N ALA A 113 -3.76 -16.60 -14.02
CA ALA A 113 -4.86 -17.06 -13.18
C ALA A 113 -5.95 -15.99 -13.02
N ASP A 114 -6.20 -15.21 -14.09
CA ASP A 114 -7.14 -14.10 -14.04
C ASP A 114 -8.58 -14.60 -13.87
N ASP A 115 -9.34 -13.92 -13.02
CA ASP A 115 -10.74 -14.27 -12.68
C ASP A 115 -11.54 -12.97 -12.49
N PRO A 116 -11.99 -12.34 -13.60
CA PRO A 116 -12.63 -11.02 -13.56
C PRO A 116 -13.99 -11.04 -12.87
N GLU A 117 -14.75 -12.15 -12.95
CA GLU A 117 -16.01 -12.29 -12.22
C GLU A 117 -15.78 -12.24 -10.71
N ARG A 118 -14.79 -12.98 -10.22
CA ARG A 118 -14.45 -12.95 -8.80
C ARG A 118 -13.90 -11.61 -8.35
N ASN A 119 -13.17 -10.90 -9.22
CA ASN A 119 -12.74 -9.54 -8.91
C ASN A 119 -13.91 -8.57 -8.80
N ARG A 120 -14.95 -8.67 -9.66
CA ARG A 120 -16.19 -7.91 -9.50
C ARG A 120 -16.87 -8.18 -8.16
N GLU A 121 -16.95 -9.44 -7.74
CA GLU A 121 -17.53 -9.81 -6.44
C GLU A 121 -16.76 -9.20 -5.26
N ARG A 122 -15.42 -9.22 -5.32
CA ARG A 122 -14.56 -8.61 -4.30
C ARG A 122 -14.71 -7.09 -4.26
N ILE A 123 -14.72 -6.43 -5.42
CA ILE A 123 -14.90 -4.98 -5.54
C ILE A 123 -16.23 -4.56 -4.93
N ALA A 124 -17.32 -5.23 -5.32
CA ALA A 124 -18.65 -4.94 -4.79
C ALA A 124 -18.75 -5.17 -3.28
N TRP A 125 -18.02 -6.16 -2.76
CA TRP A 125 -17.91 -6.38 -1.32
C TRP A 125 -17.13 -5.24 -0.64
N CYS A 126 -15.94 -4.87 -1.12
CA CYS A 126 -15.16 -3.78 -0.57
C CYS A 126 -15.92 -2.45 -0.54
N GLN A 127 -16.61 -2.10 -1.64
CA GLN A 127 -17.43 -0.88 -1.74
C GLN A 127 -18.56 -0.87 -0.70
N ARG A 128 -19.18 -2.03 -0.41
CA ARG A 128 -20.24 -2.14 0.61
C ARG A 128 -19.73 -1.86 2.02
N TYR A 129 -18.49 -2.22 2.31
CA TYR A 129 -17.87 -2.09 3.63
C TYR A 129 -16.97 -0.85 3.76
N GLY A 130 -16.85 -0.02 2.71
CA GLY A 130 -15.98 1.17 2.73
C GLY A 130 -14.49 0.82 2.79
N ILE A 131 -14.10 -0.31 2.18
CA ILE A 131 -12.72 -0.81 2.19
C ILE A 131 -11.99 -0.33 0.93
N GLU A 132 -10.84 0.30 1.11
CA GLU A 132 -9.96 0.73 0.02
C GLU A 132 -9.32 -0.47 -0.69
N MET A 133 -8.96 -0.34 -1.98
CA MET A 133 -8.53 -1.47 -2.80
C MET A 133 -7.26 -1.22 -3.59
N LYS A 134 -6.47 -2.28 -3.77
CA LYS A 134 -5.33 -2.32 -4.67
C LYS A 134 -5.41 -3.50 -5.62
N GLY A 135 -5.22 -3.26 -6.92
CA GLY A 135 -5.03 -4.31 -7.91
C GLY A 135 -3.57 -4.78 -7.94
N HIS A 136 -3.35 -6.10 -7.88
CA HIS A 136 -2.01 -6.70 -7.85
C HIS A 136 -1.89 -7.93 -8.76
N PRO A 137 -0.96 -7.94 -9.74
CA PRO A 137 -0.38 -6.79 -10.43
C PRO A 137 -0.79 -6.76 -11.92
N LEU A 138 -0.54 -5.65 -12.60
CA LEU A 138 -0.82 -5.52 -14.03
C LEU A 138 0.21 -6.24 -14.91
N ALA A 139 1.49 -6.18 -14.53
CA ALA A 139 2.58 -6.90 -15.19
C ALA A 139 3.48 -7.60 -14.15
N TRP A 140 3.72 -8.90 -14.35
CA TRP A 140 4.65 -9.66 -13.52
C TRP A 140 5.21 -10.88 -14.27
N ASN A 141 6.52 -10.89 -14.48
CA ASN A 141 7.24 -11.93 -15.22
C ASN A 141 7.47 -13.23 -14.42
N TYR A 142 6.79 -13.42 -13.28
CA TYR A 142 6.97 -14.62 -12.45
C TYR A 142 6.47 -15.90 -13.13
N GLN A 143 5.36 -15.80 -13.84
CA GLN A 143 4.74 -16.92 -14.54
C GLN A 143 4.01 -16.41 -15.79
N ASP A 144 4.24 -17.07 -16.90
CA ASP A 144 3.54 -16.80 -18.16
C ASP A 144 2.32 -17.74 -18.30
N PRO A 145 1.20 -17.27 -18.89
CA PRO A 145 0.16 -18.17 -19.36
C PRO A 145 0.66 -19.11 -20.45
N ASP A 146 0.21 -20.37 -20.47
CA ASP A 146 0.65 -21.40 -21.44
C ASP A 146 0.43 -21.01 -22.92
N TRP A 147 -0.47 -20.06 -23.19
CA TRP A 147 -0.81 -19.59 -24.54
C TRP A 147 0.02 -18.38 -25.00
N LEU A 148 0.83 -17.78 -24.11
CA LEU A 148 1.60 -16.59 -24.42
C LEU A 148 2.77 -16.94 -25.35
N PRO A 149 2.99 -16.21 -26.46
CA PRO A 149 4.05 -16.55 -27.41
C PRO A 149 5.44 -16.25 -26.85
N ASP A 150 6.42 -17.03 -27.28
CA ASP A 150 7.85 -16.83 -26.96
C ASP A 150 8.40 -15.56 -27.61
N ASN A 151 7.80 -15.09 -28.71
CA ASN A 151 8.22 -13.86 -29.37
C ASN A 151 8.02 -12.66 -28.44
N LEU A 152 9.12 -12.02 -28.04
CA LEU A 152 9.11 -10.92 -27.08
C LEU A 152 8.24 -9.73 -27.53
N SER A 153 8.30 -9.34 -28.81
CA SER A 153 7.51 -8.23 -29.32
C SER A 153 6.02 -8.52 -29.23
N GLU A 154 5.61 -9.74 -29.61
CA GLU A 154 4.21 -10.16 -29.55
C GLU A 154 3.71 -10.29 -28.10
N ALA A 155 4.53 -10.83 -27.20
CA ALA A 155 4.21 -10.91 -25.78
C ALA A 155 4.07 -9.52 -25.14
N MET A 156 4.92 -8.57 -25.52
CA MET A 156 4.81 -7.18 -25.06
C MET A 156 3.52 -6.51 -25.55
N ASP A 157 3.15 -6.70 -26.83
CA ASP A 157 1.90 -6.17 -27.38
C ASP A 157 0.67 -6.74 -26.64
N LEU A 158 0.69 -8.05 -26.33
CA LEU A 158 -0.37 -8.71 -25.56
C LEU A 158 -0.43 -8.22 -24.10
N GLN A 159 0.73 -7.99 -23.48
CA GLN A 159 0.80 -7.44 -22.12
C GLN A 159 0.22 -6.03 -22.05
N MET A 160 0.54 -5.17 -23.03
CA MET A 160 -0.01 -3.81 -23.10
C MET A 160 -1.51 -3.82 -23.35
N LYS A 161 -1.98 -4.66 -24.29
CA LYS A 161 -3.40 -4.84 -24.53
C LYS A 161 -4.15 -5.28 -23.27
N ARG A 162 -3.60 -6.24 -22.53
CA ARG A 162 -4.19 -6.70 -21.26
C ARG A 162 -4.29 -5.56 -20.25
N ILE A 163 -3.25 -4.74 -20.12
CA ILE A 163 -3.25 -3.60 -19.20
C ILE A 163 -4.41 -2.66 -19.54
N ASP A 164 -4.59 -2.34 -20.82
CA ASP A 164 -5.67 -1.48 -21.29
C ASP A 164 -7.05 -2.10 -20.98
N GLU A 165 -7.23 -3.41 -21.20
CA GLU A 165 -8.47 -4.11 -20.91
C GLU A 165 -8.81 -4.11 -19.40
N VAL A 166 -7.83 -4.45 -18.54
CA VAL A 166 -8.02 -4.48 -17.09
C VAL A 166 -8.33 -3.07 -16.55
N LEU A 167 -7.59 -2.04 -16.99
CA LEU A 167 -7.83 -0.67 -16.52
C LEU A 167 -9.13 -0.07 -17.08
N SER A 168 -9.52 -0.44 -18.30
CA SER A 168 -10.82 -0.02 -18.85
C SER A 168 -11.99 -0.63 -18.07
N GLU A 169 -11.82 -1.83 -17.53
CA GLU A 169 -12.87 -2.54 -16.80
C GLU A 169 -12.92 -2.18 -15.31
N PHE A 170 -11.76 -2.05 -14.66
CA PHE A 170 -11.67 -1.94 -13.19
C PHE A 170 -10.98 -0.67 -12.69
N GLY A 171 -10.41 0.16 -13.57
CA GLY A 171 -9.59 1.30 -13.20
C GLY A 171 -10.33 2.39 -12.45
N ASP A 172 -11.64 2.57 -12.71
CA ASP A 172 -12.47 3.56 -12.02
C ASP A 172 -12.85 3.11 -10.60
N ASP A 173 -12.90 1.81 -10.33
CA ASP A 173 -13.28 1.25 -9.03
C ASP A 173 -12.08 1.06 -8.08
N ILE A 174 -10.87 0.88 -8.63
CA ILE A 174 -9.66 0.54 -7.87
C ILE A 174 -8.66 1.71 -7.91
N PRO A 175 -8.44 2.41 -6.79
CA PRO A 175 -7.61 3.62 -6.76
C PRO A 175 -6.10 3.34 -6.82
N TYR A 176 -5.64 2.14 -6.44
CA TYR A 176 -4.23 1.80 -6.37
C TYR A 176 -3.90 0.57 -7.24
N TRP A 177 -2.78 0.63 -7.96
CA TRP A 177 -2.34 -0.47 -8.82
C TRP A 177 -0.85 -0.73 -8.67
N ASP A 178 -0.50 -1.99 -8.47
CA ASP A 178 0.87 -2.46 -8.72
C ASP A 178 1.02 -2.65 -10.23
N VAL A 179 1.51 -1.60 -10.92
CA VAL A 179 1.68 -1.63 -12.38
C VAL A 179 2.66 -2.71 -12.79
N VAL A 180 3.80 -2.80 -12.10
CA VAL A 180 4.82 -3.84 -12.33
C VAL A 180 5.24 -4.42 -10.99
N ASN A 181 5.28 -5.75 -10.89
CA ASN A 181 5.76 -6.46 -9.71
C ASN A 181 7.12 -7.13 -9.96
N GLU A 182 8.03 -7.01 -8.98
CA GLU A 182 9.38 -7.61 -8.97
C GLU A 182 10.16 -7.56 -10.32
N PRO A 183 10.27 -6.39 -11.00
CA PRO A 183 10.85 -6.30 -12.34
C PRO A 183 12.34 -6.66 -12.44
N THR A 184 13.05 -6.78 -11.31
CA THR A 184 14.49 -7.07 -11.29
C THR A 184 14.81 -8.53 -10.98
N LYS A 185 13.80 -9.38 -10.81
CA LYS A 185 13.97 -10.76 -10.32
C LYS A 185 13.68 -11.81 -11.38
N PHE A 186 12.84 -11.48 -12.35
CA PHE A 186 12.36 -12.40 -13.36
C PHE A 186 12.50 -11.74 -14.74
N ASP A 187 13.68 -11.91 -15.34
CA ASP A 187 13.90 -11.54 -16.72
C ASP A 187 13.69 -12.78 -17.60
N ARG A 188 13.11 -12.57 -18.79
CA ARG A 188 13.16 -13.57 -19.86
C ARG A 188 14.61 -13.63 -20.36
N GLU A 189 15.08 -14.83 -20.68
CA GLU A 189 16.35 -14.99 -21.38
C GLU A 189 16.24 -14.37 -22.78
N ASP A 190 17.31 -13.70 -23.23
CA ASP A 190 17.40 -13.03 -24.54
C ASP A 190 17.33 -14.03 -25.72
#